data_AF-A0A5A9GF84-F1
#
_entry.id   AF-A0A5A9GF84-F1
#
_cell.length_a   1.000
_cell.length_b   1.000
_cell.length_c   1.000
_cell.angle_alpha   90.00
_cell.angle_beta   90.00
_cell.angle_gamma   90.00
#
_symmetry.space_group_name_H-M   'P 1'
#
loop_
_entity.id
_entity.type
_entity.pdbx_description
1 polymer ?
#
loop_
_entity_poly.entity_id
_entity_poly.type
_entity_poly.pdbx_seq_one_letter_code
_entity_poly.pdbx_strand_id
1 'polypeptide(L)'
;MNEPTRQWATPYGVLVTATMMEVDGKPEPMIDAEGTATLFGIHDPDQRRGFTDALRALMETGGDMAPIVASFGGRKPSSVPIPPPRDPLYPTIPSDRTIDHGAETVSLRDITDEWVSLLTDSGCWFDRAGDFLILIERQIAGLASAPRPMVGVTLSSIVTAMLENLGETEVDRLEPAAFYALTMHDDWRAAGRAWLLPHRGTWVRDWIGERPVYRRLARLAGMVHCDVPSWLKEVR
;
A
#
# COMPACT_ATOMS: atom_id res chain seq x y z
N MET A 1 26.91 -7.04 23.30
CA MET A 1 25.62 -6.31 23.35
C MET A 1 24.92 -6.60 22.05
N ASN A 2 23.67 -7.07 22.07
CA ASN A 2 22.90 -7.20 20.83
C ASN A 2 22.45 -5.80 20.45
N GLU A 3 22.86 -5.32 19.28
CA GLU A 3 22.37 -4.05 18.74
C GLU A 3 20.86 -4.16 18.48
N PRO A 4 20.07 -3.13 18.80
CA PRO A 4 18.63 -3.19 18.62
C PRO A 4 18.29 -3.25 17.13
N THR A 5 17.55 -4.28 16.73
CA THR A 5 17.02 -4.42 15.38
C THR A 5 15.60 -3.87 15.30
N ARG A 6 15.23 -3.35 14.13
CA ARG A 6 13.87 -2.88 13.81
C ARG A 6 13.45 -3.39 12.44
N GLN A 7 12.15 -3.61 12.27
CA GLN A 7 11.59 -3.88 10.95
C GLN A 7 11.37 -2.55 10.22
N TRP A 8 11.64 -2.52 8.92
CA TRP A 8 11.47 -1.36 8.07
C TRP A 8 10.65 -1.72 6.84
N ALA A 9 9.59 -0.96 6.57
CA ALA A 9 8.73 -1.18 5.42
C ALA A 9 9.41 -0.70 4.13
N THR A 10 9.54 -1.59 3.16
CA THR A 10 10.01 -1.21 1.82
C THR A 10 8.87 -0.67 0.97
N PRO A 11 9.16 0.06 -0.12
CA PRO A 11 8.15 0.51 -1.08
C PRO A 11 7.37 -0.63 -1.76
N TYR A 12 7.81 -1.88 -1.63
CA TYR A 12 7.23 -3.05 -2.28
C TYR A 12 6.39 -3.92 -1.34
N GLY A 13 6.03 -3.40 -0.17
CA GLY A 13 5.14 -4.04 0.78
C GLY A 13 5.70 -5.27 1.49
N VAL A 14 7.03 -5.30 1.63
CA VAL A 14 7.76 -6.29 2.43
C VAL A 14 8.60 -5.57 3.50
N LEU A 15 8.76 -6.23 4.64
CA LEU A 15 9.60 -5.74 5.74
C LEU A 15 11.04 -6.24 5.57
N VAL A 16 11.99 -5.35 5.82
CA VAL A 16 13.41 -5.70 5.93
C VAL A 16 13.89 -5.41 7.35
N THR A 17 14.88 -6.17 7.81
CA THR A 17 15.47 -5.94 9.13
C THR A 17 16.57 -4.90 9.02
N ALA A 18 16.51 -3.87 9.85
CA ALA A 18 17.55 -2.85 10.00
C ALA A 18 18.17 -2.97 11.40
N THR A 19 19.49 -2.91 11.46
CA THR A 19 20.23 -2.79 12.72
C THR A 19 20.43 -1.31 13.01
N MET A 20 20.04 -0.84 14.19
CA MET A 20 20.25 0.56 14.54
C MET A 20 21.69 0.75 15.01
N MET A 21 22.46 1.52 14.25
CA MET A 21 23.85 1.87 14.57
C MET A 21 23.96 3.36 14.92
N GLU A 22 24.91 3.71 15.78
CA GLU A 22 25.20 5.12 16.06
C GLU A 22 26.20 5.65 15.02
N VAL A 23 25.78 6.61 14.21
CA VAL A 23 26.60 7.31 13.22
C VAL A 23 26.56 8.80 13.59
N ASP A 24 27.73 9.38 13.87
CA ASP A 24 27.86 10.79 14.29
C ASP A 24 26.92 11.20 15.45
N GLY A 25 26.75 10.32 16.44
CA GLY A 25 25.91 10.56 17.62
C GLY A 25 24.41 10.42 17.36
N LYS A 26 24.00 9.91 16.19
CA LYS A 26 22.61 9.70 15.81
C LYS A 26 22.33 8.23 15.51
N PRO A 27 21.17 7.70 15.92
CA PRO A 27 20.77 6.35 15.55
C PRO A 27 20.37 6.32 14.07
N GLU A 28 21.13 5.60 13.26
CA GLU A 28 20.86 5.37 11.85
C GLU A 28 20.52 3.90 11.57
N PRO A 29 19.48 3.62 10.75
CA PRO A 29 19.15 2.26 10.36
C PRO A 29 20.15 1.75 9.31
N MET A 30 20.90 0.72 9.67
CA MET A 30 21.78 -0.01 8.75
C MET A 30 21.06 -1.24 8.23
N ILE A 31 20.84 -1.27 6.93
CA ILE A 31 20.16 -2.37 6.23
C ILE A 31 21.23 -3.20 5.54
N ASP A 32 21.14 -4.52 5.66
CA ASP A 32 22.07 -5.42 5.01
C ASP A 32 21.94 -5.40 3.47
N ALA A 33 22.85 -6.09 2.79
CA ALA A 33 22.87 -6.11 1.33
C ALA A 33 21.60 -6.71 0.71
N GLU A 34 20.96 -7.68 1.37
CA GLU A 34 19.73 -8.30 0.88
C GLU A 34 18.52 -7.37 1.04
N GLY A 35 18.40 -6.69 2.18
CA GLY A 35 17.41 -5.66 2.41
C GLY A 35 17.61 -4.47 1.48
N THR A 36 18.86 -4.11 1.18
CA THR A 36 19.20 -3.10 0.18
C THR A 36 18.72 -3.52 -1.22
N ALA A 37 18.97 -4.77 -1.62
CA ALA A 37 18.47 -5.32 -2.89
C ALA A 37 16.94 -5.17 -3.01
N THR A 38 16.24 -5.47 -1.91
CA THR A 38 14.78 -5.37 -1.81
C THR A 38 14.30 -3.92 -1.89
N LEU A 39 14.96 -2.98 -1.21
CA LEU A 39 14.65 -1.54 -1.30
C LEU A 39 14.82 -0.99 -2.72
N PHE A 40 15.73 -1.55 -3.50
CA PHE A 40 15.90 -1.24 -4.92
C PHE A 40 15.05 -2.11 -5.85
N GLY A 41 14.11 -2.89 -5.32
CA GLY A 41 13.10 -3.59 -6.11
C GLY A 41 13.60 -4.85 -6.82
N ILE A 42 14.74 -5.40 -6.42
CA ILE A 42 15.26 -6.66 -6.95
C ILE A 42 14.43 -7.82 -6.37
N HIS A 43 13.45 -8.30 -7.15
CA HIS A 43 12.48 -9.30 -6.73
C HIS A 43 12.98 -10.75 -6.80
N ASP A 44 13.80 -11.07 -7.80
CA ASP A 44 14.27 -12.44 -8.02
C ASP A 44 15.34 -12.82 -6.96
N PRO A 45 15.18 -13.94 -6.22
CA PRO A 45 16.14 -14.34 -5.18
C PRO A 45 17.56 -14.57 -5.71
N ASP A 46 17.72 -15.09 -6.92
CA ASP A 46 19.04 -15.37 -7.50
C ASP A 46 19.72 -14.06 -7.90
N GLN A 47 18.96 -13.10 -8.43
CA GLN A 47 19.43 -11.73 -8.68
C GLN A 47 19.82 -11.01 -7.37
N ARG A 48 19.05 -11.18 -6.29
CA ARG A 48 19.41 -10.61 -4.98
C ARG A 48 20.72 -11.16 -4.43
N ARG A 49 20.97 -12.47 -4.59
CA ARG A 49 22.26 -13.07 -4.20
C ARG A 49 23.41 -12.50 -5.02
N GLY A 50 23.27 -12.44 -6.34
CA GLY A 50 24.28 -11.83 -7.21
C GLY A 50 24.54 -10.35 -6.89
N PHE A 51 23.48 -9.57 -6.62
CA PHE A 51 23.59 -8.19 -6.18
C PHE A 51 24.35 -8.06 -4.87
N THR A 52 24.05 -8.94 -3.90
CA THR A 52 24.72 -8.94 -2.59
C THR A 52 26.22 -9.16 -2.73
N ASP A 53 26.63 -10.08 -3.59
CA ASP A 53 28.05 -10.35 -3.84
C ASP A 53 28.72 -9.17 -4.57
N ALA A 54 28.05 -8.57 -5.56
CA ALA A 54 28.54 -7.39 -6.26
C ALA A 54 28.66 -6.15 -5.34
N LEU A 55 27.71 -5.96 -4.43
CA LEU A 55 27.72 -4.86 -3.48
C LEU A 55 28.87 -4.99 -2.48
N ARG A 56 29.15 -6.21 -1.98
CA ARG A 56 30.31 -6.47 -1.11
C ARG A 56 31.63 -6.10 -1.81
N ALA A 57 31.80 -6.52 -3.06
CA ALA A 57 32.98 -6.16 -3.85
C ALA A 57 33.11 -4.64 -4.06
N LEU A 58 31.98 -3.94 -4.31
CA LEU A 58 31.96 -2.48 -4.44
C LEU A 58 32.39 -1.77 -3.15
N MET A 59 31.96 -2.27 -1.98
CA MET A 59 32.32 -1.69 -0.69
C MET A 59 33.83 -1.75 -0.42
N GLU A 60 34.53 -2.75 -0.97
CA GLU A 60 35.98 -2.87 -0.84
C GLU A 60 36.74 -1.89 -1.74
N THR A 61 36.24 -1.66 -2.96
CA THR A 61 36.92 -0.79 -3.93
C THR A 61 36.52 0.68 -3.83
N GLY A 62 35.38 0.96 -3.19
CA GLY A 62 34.67 2.22 -3.30
C GLY A 62 34.08 2.41 -4.70
N GLY A 63 32.87 2.96 -4.80
CA GLY A 63 32.25 3.24 -6.09
C GLY A 63 30.77 3.59 -6.00
N ASP A 64 30.17 3.85 -7.16
CA ASP A 64 28.75 4.14 -7.29
C ASP A 64 27.93 2.84 -7.31
N MET A 65 26.90 2.77 -6.47
CA MET A 65 26.00 1.64 -6.37
C MET A 65 24.96 1.61 -7.50
N ALA A 66 24.64 2.75 -8.12
CA ALA A 66 23.56 2.83 -9.11
C ALA A 66 23.75 1.92 -10.33
N PRO A 67 24.96 1.81 -10.94
CA PRO A 67 25.20 0.87 -12.06
C PRO A 67 25.00 -0.59 -11.67
N ILE A 68 25.37 -0.96 -10.43
CA ILE A 68 25.19 -2.32 -9.91
C ILE A 68 23.71 -2.60 -9.69
N VAL A 69 22.97 -1.71 -9.04
CA VAL A 69 21.51 -1.88 -8.88
C VAL A 69 20.82 -2.14 -10.23
N ALA A 70 21.15 -1.33 -11.24
CA ALA A 70 20.56 -1.44 -12.57
C ALA A 70 20.89 -2.77 -13.26
N SER A 71 22.10 -3.33 -13.08
CA SER A 71 22.50 -4.59 -13.73
C SER A 71 21.74 -5.81 -13.21
N PHE A 72 21.20 -5.74 -11.99
CA PHE A 72 20.35 -6.77 -11.38
C PHE A 72 18.84 -6.47 -11.55
N GLY A 73 18.48 -5.52 -12.41
CA GLY A 73 17.09 -5.15 -12.70
C GLY A 73 16.43 -4.30 -11.61
N GLY A 74 17.20 -3.84 -10.63
CA GLY A 74 16.75 -2.93 -9.60
C GLY A 74 16.63 -1.49 -10.11
N ARG A 75 15.82 -0.71 -9.39
CA ARG A 75 15.57 0.71 -9.66
C ARG A 75 15.01 1.36 -8.40
N LYS A 76 15.35 2.64 -8.21
CA LYS A 76 14.69 3.45 -7.19
C LYS A 76 13.19 3.50 -7.49
N PRO A 77 12.30 3.24 -6.53
CA PRO A 77 10.87 3.38 -6.74
C PRO A 77 10.53 4.81 -7.18
N SER A 78 9.69 4.93 -8.19
CA SER A 78 9.15 6.20 -8.66
C SER A 78 8.00 6.64 -7.76
N SER A 79 7.82 7.95 -7.57
CA SER A 79 6.57 8.49 -7.07
C SER A 79 5.67 8.95 -8.21
N VAL A 80 4.36 8.80 -8.02
CA VAL A 80 3.34 9.23 -8.97
C VAL A 80 2.43 10.25 -8.28
N PRO A 81 2.37 11.51 -8.73
CA PRO A 81 1.54 12.53 -8.09
C PRO A 81 0.06 12.16 -8.03
N ILE A 82 -0.58 12.53 -6.93
CA ILE A 82 -2.02 12.43 -6.71
C ILE A 82 -2.58 13.87 -6.71
N PRO A 83 -3.35 14.27 -7.72
CA PRO A 83 -3.95 15.60 -7.73
C PRO A 83 -5.05 15.69 -6.66
N PRO A 84 -5.39 16.90 -6.16
CA PRO A 84 -6.56 17.09 -5.32
C PRO A 84 -7.83 16.54 -6.00
N PRO A 85 -8.79 15.97 -5.23
CA PRO A 85 -10.02 15.44 -5.80
C PRO A 85 -10.85 16.59 -6.38
N ARG A 86 -11.31 16.45 -7.63
CA ARG A 86 -12.17 17.46 -8.28
C ARG A 86 -13.54 17.53 -7.63
N ASP A 87 -14.13 16.36 -7.37
CA ASP A 87 -15.45 16.19 -6.76
C ASP A 87 -15.31 15.32 -5.50
N PRO A 88 -14.87 15.89 -4.36
CA PRO A 88 -14.59 15.11 -3.16
C PRO A 88 -15.83 14.35 -2.67
N LEU A 89 -15.64 13.08 -2.32
CA LEU A 89 -16.69 12.17 -1.94
C LEU A 89 -17.03 12.25 -0.46
N TYR A 90 -16.04 12.47 0.40
CA TYR A 90 -16.24 12.54 1.85
C TYR A 90 -17.35 13.53 2.28
N PRO A 91 -17.45 14.76 1.73
CA PRO A 91 -18.56 15.68 2.04
C PRO A 91 -19.96 15.14 1.69
N THR A 92 -20.04 14.15 0.80
CA THR A 92 -21.30 13.53 0.37
C THR A 92 -21.71 12.33 1.24
N ILE A 93 -20.82 11.84 2.11
CA ILE A 93 -21.16 10.76 3.06
C ILE A 93 -22.22 11.27 4.03
N PRO A 94 -23.35 10.55 4.21
CA PRO A 94 -24.42 10.96 5.12
C PRO A 94 -23.91 11.15 6.56
N SER A 95 -24.12 12.35 7.11
CA SER A 95 -23.85 12.68 8.51
C SER A 95 -25.12 12.72 9.37
N ASP A 96 -26.30 12.72 8.73
CA ASP A 96 -27.62 12.85 9.36
C ASP A 96 -28.31 11.49 9.57
N ARG A 97 -27.82 10.44 8.91
CA ARG A 97 -28.35 9.08 9.03
C ARG A 97 -27.56 8.32 10.09
N THR A 98 -28.16 8.21 11.26
CA THR A 98 -27.56 7.49 12.38
C THR A 98 -27.89 6.01 12.28
N ILE A 99 -26.89 5.19 12.56
CA ILE A 99 -26.99 3.74 12.69
C ILE A 99 -26.90 3.44 14.17
N ASP A 100 -27.77 2.55 14.64
CA ASP A 100 -27.73 2.09 16.03
C ASP A 100 -26.49 1.18 16.20
N HIS A 101 -25.44 1.69 16.87
CA HIS A 101 -24.19 0.98 17.08
C HIS A 101 -24.02 0.62 18.56
N GLY A 102 -25.00 -0.11 19.09
CA GLY A 102 -25.03 -0.50 20.50
C GLY A 102 -25.69 0.58 21.36
N ALA A 103 -24.90 1.29 22.18
CA ALA A 103 -25.41 2.31 23.11
C ALA A 103 -25.39 3.74 22.55
N GLU A 104 -24.81 3.94 21.36
CA GLU A 104 -24.64 5.24 20.72
C GLU A 104 -25.17 5.21 19.29
N THR A 105 -25.80 6.31 18.87
CA THR A 105 -26.18 6.54 17.47
C THR A 105 -25.05 7.26 16.77
N VAL A 106 -24.36 6.58 15.85
CA VAL A 106 -23.23 7.11 15.07
C VAL A 106 -23.63 7.25 13.60
N SER A 107 -23.18 8.30 12.93
CA SER A 107 -23.37 8.47 11.49
C SER A 107 -22.31 7.70 10.69
N LEU A 108 -22.56 7.49 9.39
CA LEU A 108 -21.55 6.92 8.49
C LEU A 108 -20.30 7.80 8.38
N ARG A 109 -20.45 9.12 8.57
CA ARG A 109 -19.32 10.03 8.62
C ARG A 109 -18.49 9.83 9.88
N ASP A 110 -19.12 9.71 11.04
CA ASP A 110 -18.42 9.47 12.32
C ASP A 110 -17.59 8.17 12.26
N ILE A 111 -18.16 7.11 11.66
CA ILE A 111 -17.46 5.84 11.43
C ILE A 111 -16.26 6.05 10.49
N THR A 112 -16.42 6.85 9.44
CA THR A 112 -15.31 7.15 8.51
C THR A 112 -14.21 7.93 9.21
N ASP A 113 -14.56 8.89 10.07
CA ASP A 113 -13.62 9.72 10.83
C ASP A 113 -12.83 8.90 11.85
N GLU A 114 -13.50 8.00 12.56
CA GLU A 114 -12.84 7.06 13.47
C GLU A 114 -11.81 6.22 12.73
N TRP A 115 -12.15 5.72 11.54
CA TRP A 115 -11.23 4.90 10.76
C TRP A 115 -10.08 5.72 10.19
N VAL A 116 -10.34 6.93 9.72
CA VAL A 116 -9.28 7.86 9.29
C VAL A 116 -8.31 8.12 10.45
N SER A 117 -8.82 8.35 11.67
CA SER A 117 -7.97 8.51 12.86
C SER A 117 -7.09 7.29 13.08
N LEU A 118 -7.69 6.09 13.07
CA LEU A 118 -6.96 4.83 13.26
C LEU A 118 -5.86 4.63 12.20
N LEU A 119 -6.16 4.94 10.93
CA LEU A 119 -5.21 4.82 9.83
C LEU A 119 -4.11 5.90 9.87
N THR A 120 -4.41 7.08 10.42
CA THR A 120 -3.45 8.16 10.64
C THR A 120 -2.48 7.81 11.75
N ASP A 121 -2.95 7.11 12.79
CA ASP A 121 -2.14 6.62 13.91
C ASP A 121 -1.18 5.48 13.49
N SER A 122 -1.45 4.78 12.38
CA SER A 122 -0.53 3.80 11.81
C SER A 122 0.77 4.49 11.34
N GLY A 123 1.91 4.10 11.91
CA GLY A 123 3.22 4.73 11.65
C GLY A 123 3.75 4.56 10.22
N CYS A 124 3.21 3.61 9.44
CA CYS A 124 3.55 3.44 8.04
C CYS A 124 2.42 2.78 7.23
N TRP A 125 2.53 2.86 5.91
CA TRP A 125 1.54 2.28 4.98
C TRP A 125 1.45 0.76 5.02
N PHE A 126 2.51 0.06 5.43
CA PHE A 126 2.47 -1.39 5.59
C PHE A 126 1.46 -1.78 6.68
N ASP A 127 1.54 -1.13 7.84
CA ASP A 127 0.61 -1.34 8.96
C ASP A 127 -0.79 -0.83 8.60
N ARG A 128 -0.85 0.39 8.05
CA ARG A 128 -2.11 1.03 7.61
C ARG A 128 -2.88 0.14 6.63
N ALA A 129 -2.20 -0.57 5.73
CA ALA A 129 -2.84 -1.50 4.81
C ALA A 129 -3.46 -2.70 5.51
N GLY A 130 -2.80 -3.23 6.54
CA GLY A 130 -3.35 -4.28 7.39
C GLY A 130 -4.66 -3.82 8.04
N ASP A 131 -4.63 -2.63 8.64
CA ASP A 131 -5.79 -2.01 9.28
C ASP A 131 -6.94 -1.77 8.29
N PHE A 132 -6.64 -1.19 7.12
CA PHE A 132 -7.59 -1.04 6.01
C PHE A 132 -8.31 -2.36 5.69
N LEU A 133 -7.54 -3.45 5.54
CA LEU A 133 -8.11 -4.74 5.15
C LEU A 133 -8.99 -5.34 6.25
N ILE A 134 -8.65 -5.17 7.52
CA ILE A 134 -9.50 -5.59 8.64
C ILE A 134 -10.84 -4.85 8.60
N LEU A 135 -10.81 -3.52 8.39
CA LEU A 135 -12.01 -2.69 8.29
C LEU A 135 -12.88 -3.11 7.08
N ILE A 136 -12.26 -3.30 5.91
CA ILE A 136 -12.94 -3.75 4.70
C ILE A 136 -13.58 -5.12 4.88
N GLU A 137 -12.88 -6.06 5.52
CA GLU A 137 -13.42 -7.40 5.78
C GLU A 137 -14.69 -7.37 6.63
N ARG A 138 -14.70 -6.55 7.69
CA ARG A 138 -15.88 -6.32 8.53
C ARG A 138 -17.05 -5.77 7.71
N GLN A 139 -16.80 -4.82 6.81
CA GLN A 139 -17.86 -4.26 5.96
C GLN A 139 -18.39 -5.27 4.92
N ILE A 140 -17.51 -6.07 4.32
CA ILE A 140 -17.95 -7.15 3.42
C ILE A 140 -18.88 -8.12 4.17
N ALA A 141 -18.54 -8.48 5.41
CA ALA A 141 -19.38 -9.36 6.23
C ALA A 141 -20.72 -8.71 6.60
N GLY A 142 -20.72 -7.44 7.02
CA GLY A 142 -21.93 -6.69 7.37
C GLY A 142 -22.88 -6.48 6.18
N LEU A 143 -22.34 -6.42 4.96
CA LEU A 143 -23.09 -6.24 3.72
C LEU A 143 -23.38 -7.54 2.97
N ALA A 144 -23.24 -8.70 3.61
CA ALA A 144 -23.35 -10.01 2.95
C ALA A 144 -24.71 -10.28 2.28
N SER A 145 -25.79 -9.66 2.76
CA SER A 145 -27.14 -9.76 2.19
C SER A 145 -27.42 -8.77 1.06
N ALA A 146 -26.57 -7.76 0.87
CA ALA A 146 -26.77 -6.73 -0.14
C ALA A 146 -26.35 -7.21 -1.55
N PRO A 147 -26.96 -6.66 -2.62
CA PRO A 147 -26.52 -6.95 -3.98
C PRO A 147 -25.06 -6.60 -4.19
N ARG A 148 -24.27 -7.53 -4.77
CA ARG A 148 -22.80 -7.36 -4.92
C ARG A 148 -22.36 -6.05 -5.59
N PRO A 149 -23.03 -5.55 -6.64
CA PRO A 149 -22.67 -4.25 -7.22
C PRO A 149 -22.83 -3.09 -6.22
N MET A 150 -23.87 -3.12 -5.38
CA MET A 150 -24.05 -2.11 -4.33
C MET A 150 -22.93 -2.20 -3.30
N VAL A 151 -22.55 -3.42 -2.88
CA VAL A 151 -21.39 -3.62 -1.99
C VAL A 151 -20.12 -3.03 -2.62
N GLY A 152 -19.90 -3.25 -3.92
CA GLY A 152 -18.79 -2.66 -4.66
C GLY A 152 -18.78 -1.14 -4.60
N VAL A 153 -19.93 -0.48 -4.87
CA VAL A 153 -20.05 0.98 -4.83
C VAL A 153 -19.77 1.48 -3.41
N THR A 154 -20.41 0.87 -2.40
CA THR A 154 -20.24 1.29 -1.00
C THR A 154 -18.79 1.18 -0.54
N LEU A 155 -18.11 0.07 -0.82
CA LEU A 155 -16.72 -0.11 -0.39
C LEU A 155 -15.76 0.81 -1.15
N SER A 156 -15.92 0.97 -2.47
CA SER A 156 -15.11 1.92 -3.23
C SER A 156 -15.32 3.36 -2.75
N SER A 157 -16.55 3.73 -2.37
CA SER A 157 -16.85 5.03 -1.78
C SER A 157 -16.16 5.23 -0.43
N ILE A 158 -16.27 4.26 0.48
CA ILE A 158 -15.64 4.35 1.79
C ILE A 158 -14.11 4.42 1.67
N VAL A 159 -13.50 3.56 0.83
CA VAL A 159 -12.06 3.60 0.56
C VAL A 159 -11.64 4.97 0.01
N THR A 160 -12.41 5.51 -0.92
CA THR A 160 -12.11 6.83 -1.50
C THR A 160 -12.16 7.93 -0.46
N ALA A 161 -13.21 7.98 0.35
CA ALA A 161 -13.37 8.99 1.39
C ALA A 161 -12.30 8.89 2.48
N MET A 162 -11.87 7.67 2.86
CA MET A 162 -10.74 7.51 3.77
C MET A 162 -9.44 8.07 3.15
N LEU A 163 -9.16 7.74 1.89
CA LEU A 163 -7.96 8.21 1.18
C LEU A 163 -7.95 9.73 0.96
N GLU A 164 -9.11 10.37 0.81
CA GLU A 164 -9.25 11.84 0.79
C GLU A 164 -8.77 12.50 2.08
N ASN A 165 -9.05 11.88 3.22
CA ASN A 165 -8.69 12.46 4.51
C ASN A 165 -7.27 12.12 4.97
N LEU A 166 -6.64 11.07 4.42
CA LEU A 166 -5.23 10.79 4.67
C LEU A 166 -4.28 11.83 4.05
N GLY A 167 -4.74 12.57 3.04
CA GLY A 167 -4.03 13.74 2.52
C GLY A 167 -2.74 13.44 1.77
N GLU A 168 -2.56 12.21 1.28
CA GLU A 168 -1.38 11.85 0.49
C GLU A 168 -1.36 12.63 -0.84
N THR A 169 -0.19 13.12 -1.23
CA THR A 169 0.01 13.91 -2.45
C THR A 169 0.70 13.13 -3.56
N GLU A 170 1.17 11.91 -3.27
CA GLU A 170 1.78 11.00 -4.23
C GLU A 170 1.61 9.53 -3.82
N VAL A 171 1.69 8.64 -4.81
CA VAL A 171 1.83 7.20 -4.62
C VAL A 171 3.30 6.86 -4.82
N ASP A 172 3.98 6.41 -3.77
CA ASP A 172 5.41 6.06 -3.79
C ASP A 172 5.68 4.59 -3.42
N ARG A 173 4.65 3.84 -3.01
CA ARG A 173 4.75 2.46 -2.53
C ARG A 173 3.50 1.63 -2.87
N LEU A 174 3.63 0.31 -2.71
CA LEU A 174 2.67 -0.68 -3.19
C LEU A 174 1.31 -0.57 -2.52
N GLU A 175 1.25 -0.46 -1.20
CA GLU A 175 0.02 -0.46 -0.44
C GLU A 175 -0.95 0.69 -0.82
N PRO A 176 -0.56 1.98 -0.76
CA PRO A 176 -1.42 3.05 -1.24
C PRO A 176 -1.72 2.87 -2.72
N ALA A 177 -0.75 2.47 -3.56
CA ALA A 177 -1.01 2.25 -4.98
C ALA A 177 -2.17 1.27 -5.20
N ALA A 178 -2.20 0.18 -4.42
CA ALA A 178 -3.22 -0.84 -4.45
C ALA A 178 -4.61 -0.31 -4.03
N PHE A 179 -4.70 0.57 -3.03
CA PHE A 179 -5.98 1.17 -2.63
C PHE A 179 -6.41 2.31 -3.55
N TYR A 180 -5.51 3.20 -3.96
CA TYR A 180 -5.77 4.27 -4.92
C TYR A 180 -6.29 3.72 -6.26
N ALA A 181 -5.78 2.56 -6.70
CA ALA A 181 -6.25 1.85 -7.91
C ALA A 181 -7.73 1.40 -7.85
N LEU A 182 -8.36 1.43 -6.67
CA LEU A 182 -9.75 1.00 -6.45
C LEU A 182 -10.70 2.15 -6.08
N THR A 183 -10.22 3.40 -6.11
CA THR A 183 -10.99 4.60 -5.74
C THR A 183 -12.05 4.99 -6.77
N MET A 184 -12.97 5.86 -6.38
CA MET A 184 -13.98 6.45 -7.26
C MET A 184 -13.38 7.53 -8.18
N HIS A 185 -12.22 8.10 -7.83
CA HIS A 185 -11.54 9.14 -8.61
C HIS A 185 -10.72 8.55 -9.76
N ASP A 186 -11.03 8.94 -10.99
CA ASP A 186 -10.36 8.42 -12.19
C ASP A 186 -8.85 8.72 -12.20
N ASP A 187 -8.47 9.96 -11.86
CA ASP A 187 -7.06 10.41 -11.81
C ASP A 187 -6.26 9.64 -10.75
N TRP A 188 -6.90 9.32 -9.62
CA TRP A 188 -6.29 8.56 -8.52
C TRP A 188 -6.15 7.07 -8.88
N ARG A 189 -7.18 6.48 -9.49
CA ARG A 189 -7.08 5.12 -10.03
C ARG A 189 -5.97 5.02 -11.07
N ALA A 190 -5.82 6.04 -11.92
CA ALA A 190 -4.74 6.09 -12.90
C ALA A 190 -3.36 6.14 -12.21
N ALA A 191 -3.19 6.98 -11.19
CA ALA A 191 -1.95 7.09 -10.42
C ALA A 191 -1.55 5.76 -9.76
N GLY A 192 -2.49 5.12 -9.03
CA GLY A 192 -2.25 3.82 -8.40
C GLY A 192 -1.89 2.74 -9.42
N ARG A 193 -2.62 2.67 -10.54
CA ARG A 193 -2.31 1.71 -11.63
C ARG A 193 -0.96 1.97 -12.28
N ALA A 194 -0.60 3.22 -12.52
CA ALA A 194 0.68 3.60 -13.11
C ALA A 194 1.85 3.13 -12.24
N TRP A 195 1.73 3.26 -10.92
CA TRP A 195 2.74 2.76 -9.98
C TRP A 195 2.81 1.23 -9.96
N LEU A 196 1.68 0.54 -9.95
CA LEU A 196 1.64 -0.94 -9.85
C LEU A 196 2.07 -1.66 -11.13
N LEU A 197 1.79 -1.09 -12.31
CA LEU A 197 1.93 -1.76 -13.61
C LEU A 197 3.33 -2.34 -13.88
N PRO A 198 4.45 -1.65 -13.55
CA PRO A 198 5.81 -2.17 -13.71
C PRO A 198 6.13 -3.36 -12.80
N HIS A 199 5.39 -3.53 -11.70
CA HIS A 199 5.63 -4.53 -10.66
C HIS A 199 4.56 -5.64 -10.63
N ARG A 200 3.60 -5.61 -11.57
CA ARG A 200 2.44 -6.51 -11.62
C ARG A 200 2.77 -8.01 -11.58
N GLY A 201 3.92 -8.41 -12.13
CA GLY A 201 4.36 -9.81 -12.22
C GLY A 201 5.26 -10.27 -11.08
N THR A 202 5.59 -9.36 -10.16
CA THR A 202 6.56 -9.58 -9.08
C THR A 202 5.91 -9.26 -7.73
N TRP A 203 6.39 -8.23 -7.02
CA TRP A 203 5.93 -7.81 -5.70
C TRP A 203 4.41 -7.66 -5.60
N VAL A 204 3.78 -7.10 -6.63
CA VAL A 204 2.32 -6.89 -6.65
C VAL A 204 1.56 -8.21 -6.68
N ARG A 205 1.99 -9.17 -7.50
CA ARG A 205 1.36 -10.49 -7.57
C ARG A 205 1.44 -11.19 -6.22
N ASP A 206 2.62 -11.16 -5.61
CA ASP A 206 2.87 -11.84 -4.33
C ASP A 206 2.06 -11.18 -3.21
N TRP A 207 2.08 -9.85 -3.11
CA TRP A 207 1.31 -9.07 -2.14
C TRP A 207 -0.20 -9.32 -2.25
N ILE A 208 -0.75 -9.37 -3.47
CA ILE A 208 -2.16 -9.69 -3.74
C ILE A 208 -2.48 -11.15 -3.37
N GLY A 209 -1.56 -12.07 -3.62
CA GLY A 209 -1.74 -13.49 -3.31
C GLY A 209 -1.92 -13.74 -1.82
N GLU A 210 -1.12 -13.06 -1.00
CA GLU A 210 -1.17 -13.09 0.46
C GLU A 210 -2.42 -12.40 1.05
N ARG A 211 -3.09 -11.53 0.29
CA ARG A 211 -4.20 -10.68 0.79
C ARG A 211 -5.54 -11.03 0.12
N PRO A 212 -6.20 -12.13 0.53
CA PRO A 212 -7.49 -12.53 -0.05
C PRO A 212 -8.59 -11.49 0.15
N VAL A 213 -8.57 -10.71 1.24
CA VAL A 213 -9.52 -9.61 1.48
C VAL A 213 -9.40 -8.55 0.39
N TYR A 214 -8.17 -8.13 0.06
CA TYR A 214 -7.91 -7.16 -1.01
C TYR A 214 -8.45 -7.67 -2.34
N ARG A 215 -8.21 -8.94 -2.69
CA ARG A 215 -8.76 -9.54 -3.92
C ARG A 215 -10.28 -9.51 -3.97
N ARG A 216 -10.94 -9.78 -2.84
CA ARG A 216 -12.41 -9.68 -2.76
C ARG A 216 -12.88 -8.25 -3.00
N LEU A 217 -12.23 -7.27 -2.37
CA LEU A 217 -12.50 -5.85 -2.61
C LEU A 217 -12.32 -5.49 -4.09
N ALA A 218 -11.17 -5.83 -4.70
CA ALA A 218 -10.87 -5.52 -6.10
C ALA A 218 -11.90 -6.14 -7.08
N ARG A 219 -12.41 -7.34 -6.77
CA ARG A 219 -13.50 -7.96 -7.55
C ARG A 219 -14.80 -7.18 -7.44
N LEU A 220 -15.17 -6.74 -6.23
CA LEU A 220 -16.38 -5.96 -5.99
C LEU A 220 -16.28 -4.57 -6.64
N ALA A 221 -15.16 -3.87 -6.44
CA ALA A 221 -14.86 -2.60 -7.12
C ALA A 221 -14.90 -2.78 -8.65
N GLY A 222 -14.38 -3.89 -9.16
CA GLY A 222 -14.40 -4.22 -10.58
C GLY A 222 -15.78 -4.53 -11.18
N MET A 223 -16.84 -4.66 -10.37
CA MET A 223 -18.23 -4.73 -10.84
C MET A 223 -18.81 -3.34 -11.10
N VAL A 224 -18.21 -2.30 -10.52
CA VAL A 224 -18.63 -0.89 -10.62
C VAL A 224 -17.76 -0.15 -11.63
N HIS A 225 -16.45 -0.37 -11.52
CA HIS A 225 -15.43 0.25 -12.35
C HIS A 225 -14.88 -0.80 -13.32
N CYS A 226 -15.33 -0.73 -14.58
CA CYS A 226 -14.91 -1.67 -15.62
C CYS A 226 -13.40 -1.58 -15.93
N ASP A 227 -12.76 -0.48 -15.56
CA ASP A 227 -11.34 -0.20 -15.80
C ASP A 227 -10.41 -0.75 -14.71
N VAL A 228 -10.95 -1.36 -13.64
CA VAL A 228 -10.14 -2.08 -12.64
C VAL A 228 -9.52 -3.31 -13.31
N PRO A 229 -8.18 -3.40 -13.40
CA PRO A 229 -7.52 -4.48 -14.13
C PRO A 229 -7.79 -5.87 -13.52
N SER A 230 -7.90 -6.89 -14.37
CA SER A 230 -8.14 -8.27 -13.93
C SER A 230 -7.02 -8.83 -13.05
N TRP A 231 -5.78 -8.40 -13.26
CA TRP A 231 -4.62 -8.83 -12.46
C TRP A 231 -4.63 -8.30 -11.01
N LEU A 232 -5.50 -7.33 -10.67
CA LEU A 232 -5.80 -6.98 -9.28
C LEU A 232 -6.81 -7.93 -8.61
N LYS A 233 -7.63 -8.60 -9.43
CA LYS A 233 -8.76 -9.44 -9.00
C LYS A 233 -8.36 -10.90 -8.83
N GLU A 234 -7.27 -11.32 -9.47
CA GLU A 234 -6.85 -12.71 -9.59
C GLU A 234 -5.33 -12.81 -9.50
N VAL A 235 -4.84 -13.87 -8.87
CA VAL A 235 -3.42 -14.27 -8.97
C VAL A 235 -3.36 -15.22 -10.16
N ARG A 236 -2.61 -14.84 -11.19
CA ARG A 236 -2.33 -15.68 -12.36
C ARG A 236 -0.84 -15.97 -12.41
#